data_AF-A0A1W9U991-F1
#
_entry.id   AF-A0A1W9U991-F1
#
_cell.length_a   1.000
_cell.length_b   1.000
_cell.length_c   1.000
_cell.angle_alpha   90.00
_cell.angle_beta   90.00
_cell.angle_gamma   90.00
#
_symmetry.space_group_name_H-M   'P 1'
#
loop_
_entity.id
_entity.type
_entity.pdbx_description
1 polymer ?
#
loop_
_entity_poly.entity_id
_entity_poly.type
_entity_poly.pdbx_seq_one_letter_code
_entity_poly.pdbx_strand_id
1 'polypeptide(L)'
;MIQRKTQTSDYWGNEFTITPDDLQYLSTLLVEDELPRSAVELGDALVLYRCQQEEALIERAMSQGTPYQPQRSYEENEQVVFPALGYRVGKVIGIRPGSNPEYGAFQVIQVEFESGRKREFAAELASDHPLNHEPQASAVEDADLRSPEELIELYGTQVGDKLGKVLESEPDFICLAGKWFPKDLLIKVHIGHLNLAEAALDISGGGPSPTEDLLGDLELPEEISPQLRAFSLNYALQEDERFDEVGPAGEVLWFLRRLEPEAVQSTPLHLQYEPLEYDPASLTSEMSALEQQLDDEWSDIVEPDEVTVPVTVVLTYPHWKSGTLCLSKRLAHVFPTGRTHRIRFTFIDGDTGEEMPGWVVRERRYVYGLDEWYRKRDMLVGTYLELKQGEKPGTVVIRPRSRRSRREWIRIVLPVQGQLTFEMRKQLVACDYDELMIVAESDPQAMKQVWANVHERGLSLGRLVTEIFPELAKLSPQGTVHAASLYSAINVVMRTPPGPLLAELVANETYVPVGDNYWVLHSSPDGF
;
A
#
# COMPACT_ATOMS: atom_id res chain seq x y z
N MET A 1 -20.99 -6.03 -45.49
CA MET A 1 -20.92 -6.27 -44.03
C MET A 1 -19.66 -5.59 -43.51
N ILE A 2 -19.80 -4.65 -42.59
CA ILE A 2 -18.69 -4.01 -41.89
C ILE A 2 -18.63 -4.70 -40.52
N GLN A 3 -17.59 -5.50 -40.27
CA GLN A 3 -17.34 -6.10 -38.96
C GLN A 3 -16.41 -5.19 -38.14
N ARG A 4 -16.88 -4.70 -36.99
CA ARG A 4 -16.07 -3.92 -36.03
C ARG A 4 -15.68 -4.82 -34.87
N LYS A 5 -14.41 -5.16 -34.75
CA LYS A 5 -13.88 -6.00 -33.66
C LYS A 5 -13.98 -5.29 -32.32
N THR A 6 -13.79 -3.98 -32.30
CA THR A 6 -13.84 -3.16 -31.07
C THR A 6 -15.20 -3.21 -30.38
N GLN A 7 -16.26 -3.57 -31.10
CA GLN A 7 -17.61 -3.73 -30.56
C GLN A 7 -17.83 -5.08 -29.87
N THR A 8 -16.84 -5.99 -29.89
CA THR A 8 -16.95 -7.33 -29.30
C THR A 8 -16.18 -7.44 -27.99
N SER A 9 -16.76 -8.13 -26.99
CA SER A 9 -16.09 -8.36 -25.71
C SER A 9 -14.88 -9.28 -25.82
N ASP A 10 -14.92 -10.24 -26.75
CA ASP A 10 -13.83 -11.20 -26.96
C ASP A 10 -12.55 -10.51 -27.43
N TYR A 11 -12.69 -9.45 -28.23
CA TYR A 11 -11.55 -8.63 -28.64
C TYR A 11 -10.83 -8.03 -27.41
N TRP A 12 -11.51 -7.28 -26.56
CA TRP A 12 -10.89 -6.64 -25.39
C TRP A 12 -10.41 -7.64 -24.31
N GLY A 13 -11.12 -8.76 -24.19
CA GLY A 13 -10.77 -9.84 -23.26
C GLY A 13 -9.53 -10.61 -23.69
N ASN A 14 -9.63 -11.32 -24.81
CA ASN A 14 -8.71 -12.38 -25.23
C ASN A 14 -7.75 -11.96 -26.35
N GLU A 15 -8.21 -11.18 -27.34
CA GLU A 15 -7.38 -10.82 -28.51
C GLU A 15 -6.51 -9.58 -28.25
N PHE A 16 -6.95 -8.66 -27.40
CA PHE A 16 -6.32 -7.36 -27.21
C PHE A 16 -4.95 -7.50 -26.55
N THR A 17 -3.96 -6.99 -27.25
CA THR A 17 -2.56 -6.92 -26.83
C THR A 17 -2.04 -5.52 -27.11
N ILE A 18 -1.15 -5.05 -26.25
CA ILE A 18 -0.51 -3.75 -26.40
C ILE A 18 0.65 -3.89 -27.38
N THR A 19 0.65 -3.05 -28.41
CA THR A 19 1.64 -3.05 -29.48
C THR A 19 2.61 -1.87 -29.34
N PRO A 20 3.82 -1.92 -29.93
CA PRO A 20 4.74 -0.79 -29.93
C PRO A 20 4.13 0.50 -30.49
N ASP A 21 3.26 0.40 -31.49
CA ASP A 21 2.53 1.55 -32.05
C ASP A 21 1.60 2.22 -31.03
N ASP A 22 1.07 1.45 -30.07
CA ASP A 22 0.25 1.99 -28.98
C ASP A 22 1.10 2.82 -28.03
N LEU A 23 2.27 2.29 -27.64
CA LEU A 23 3.21 3.01 -26.78
C LEU A 23 3.72 4.28 -27.45
N GLN A 24 3.99 4.23 -28.76
CA GLN A 24 4.37 5.41 -29.53
C GLN A 24 3.24 6.44 -29.57
N TYR A 25 1.99 6.02 -29.78
CA TYR A 25 0.83 6.91 -29.74
C TYR A 25 0.69 7.58 -28.37
N LEU A 26 0.74 6.80 -27.28
CA LEU A 26 0.61 7.31 -25.92
C LEU A 26 1.77 8.24 -25.54
N SER A 27 2.99 7.95 -26.01
CA SER A 27 4.13 8.85 -25.84
C SER A 27 3.87 10.19 -26.51
N THR A 28 3.42 10.20 -27.77
CA THR A 28 3.04 11.44 -28.48
C THR A 28 1.93 12.20 -27.74
N LEU A 29 0.89 11.51 -27.29
CA LEU A 29 -0.23 12.12 -26.55
C LEU A 29 0.24 12.83 -25.27
N LEU A 30 1.06 12.16 -24.46
CA LEU A 30 1.58 12.71 -23.21
C LEU A 30 2.44 13.96 -23.44
N VAL A 31 3.16 14.01 -24.55
CA VAL A 31 4.03 15.12 -24.94
C VAL A 31 3.24 16.31 -25.44
N GLU A 32 2.27 16.07 -26.33
CA GLU A 32 1.42 17.13 -26.87
C GLU A 32 0.61 17.81 -25.76
N ASP A 33 0.13 17.04 -24.79
CA ASP A 33 -0.63 17.56 -23.65
C ASP A 33 0.26 18.12 -22.53
N GLU A 34 1.57 17.83 -22.53
CA GLU A 34 2.49 18.07 -21.42
C GLU A 34 1.93 17.64 -20.05
N LEU A 35 1.20 16.51 -20.04
CA LEU A 35 0.40 16.08 -18.90
C LEU A 35 0.66 14.61 -18.56
N PRO A 36 1.28 14.31 -17.41
CA PRO A 36 1.36 12.95 -16.88
C PRO A 36 -0.02 12.40 -16.52
N ARG A 37 -0.31 11.18 -16.94
CA ARG A 37 -1.63 10.53 -16.82
C ARG A 37 -1.55 9.18 -16.13
N SER A 38 -2.62 8.79 -15.46
CA SER A 38 -2.75 7.45 -14.86
C SER A 38 -2.89 6.35 -15.92
N ALA A 39 -2.63 5.10 -15.53
CA ALA A 39 -2.80 3.97 -16.45
C ALA A 39 -4.25 3.82 -16.94
N VAL A 40 -5.24 4.19 -16.11
CA VAL A 40 -6.66 4.19 -16.48
C VAL A 40 -6.95 5.24 -17.55
N GLU A 41 -6.51 6.49 -17.35
CA GLU A 41 -6.68 7.56 -18.35
C GLU A 41 -5.98 7.24 -19.68
N LEU A 42 -4.81 6.60 -19.63
CA LEU A 42 -4.12 6.12 -20.82
C LEU A 42 -4.85 4.94 -21.48
N GLY A 43 -5.48 4.08 -20.68
CA GLY A 43 -6.33 3.00 -21.17
C GLY A 43 -7.53 3.55 -21.94
N ASP A 44 -8.19 4.58 -21.42
CA ASP A 44 -9.31 5.25 -22.08
C ASP A 44 -8.88 5.86 -23.43
N ALA A 45 -7.74 6.57 -23.45
CA ALA A 45 -7.17 7.12 -24.67
C ALA A 45 -6.83 6.01 -25.69
N LEU A 46 -6.34 4.86 -25.23
CA LEU A 46 -6.00 3.75 -26.09
C LEU A 46 -7.24 3.07 -26.68
N VAL A 47 -8.34 2.94 -25.91
CA VAL A 47 -9.61 2.44 -26.42
C VAL A 47 -10.13 3.34 -27.54
N LEU A 48 -10.12 4.65 -27.32
CA LEU A 48 -10.52 5.64 -28.33
C LEU A 48 -9.66 5.51 -29.59
N TYR A 49 -8.34 5.44 -29.43
CA TYR A 49 -7.39 5.31 -30.52
C TYR A 49 -7.64 4.06 -31.37
N ARG A 50 -7.89 2.91 -30.73
CA ARG A 50 -8.21 1.65 -31.42
C ARG A 50 -9.53 1.74 -32.20
N CYS A 51 -10.54 2.39 -31.66
CA CYS A 51 -11.81 2.62 -32.37
C CYS A 51 -11.60 3.49 -33.61
N GLN A 52 -10.82 4.57 -33.49
CA GLN A 52 -10.49 5.46 -34.62
C GLN A 52 -9.64 4.77 -35.68
N GLN A 53 -8.66 3.97 -35.29
CA GLN A 53 -7.86 3.17 -36.23
C GLN A 53 -8.73 2.17 -36.99
N GLU A 54 -9.65 1.50 -36.30
CA GLU A 54 -10.56 0.55 -36.94
C GLU A 54 -11.46 1.25 -37.97
N GLU A 55 -12.06 2.39 -37.63
CA GLU A 55 -12.91 3.12 -38.57
C GLU A 55 -12.13 3.64 -39.78
N ALA A 56 -10.94 4.22 -39.56
CA ALA A 56 -10.07 4.66 -40.65
C ALA A 56 -9.63 3.52 -41.57
N LEU A 57 -9.39 2.32 -41.02
CA LEU A 57 -9.07 1.11 -41.78
C LEU A 57 -10.28 0.66 -42.62
N ILE A 58 -11.47 0.69 -42.05
CA ILE A 58 -12.73 0.36 -42.74
C ILE A 58 -12.97 1.33 -43.89
N GLU A 59 -12.95 2.64 -43.63
CA GLU A 59 -13.17 3.67 -44.64
C GLU A 59 -12.16 3.55 -45.78
N ARG A 60 -10.87 3.41 -45.45
CA ARG A 60 -9.81 3.24 -46.46
C ARG A 60 -10.02 1.98 -47.28
N ALA A 61 -10.33 0.84 -46.66
CA ALA A 61 -10.55 -0.40 -47.38
C ALA A 61 -11.79 -0.31 -48.29
N MET A 62 -12.88 0.27 -47.81
CA MET A 62 -14.11 0.45 -48.60
C MET A 62 -13.94 1.41 -49.78
N SER A 63 -12.99 2.36 -49.68
CA SER A 63 -12.62 3.22 -50.82
C SER A 63 -11.88 2.49 -51.94
N GLN A 64 -11.31 1.30 -51.65
CA GLN A 64 -10.46 0.55 -52.57
C GLN A 64 -11.20 -0.54 -53.37
N GLY A 65 -12.46 -0.86 -53.04
CA GLY A 65 -13.18 -1.88 -53.80
C GLY A 65 -14.49 -2.33 -53.19
N THR A 66 -15.13 -3.28 -53.87
CA THR A 66 -16.44 -3.80 -53.47
C THR A 66 -16.28 -4.79 -52.31
N PRO A 67 -17.09 -4.73 -51.23
CA PRO A 67 -17.04 -5.73 -50.17
C PRO A 67 -17.50 -7.10 -50.67
N TYR A 68 -16.72 -8.13 -50.33
CA TYR A 68 -16.98 -9.51 -50.69
C TYR A 68 -18.24 -10.05 -50.00
N GLN A 69 -19.16 -10.53 -50.83
CA GLN A 69 -20.32 -11.36 -50.49
C GLN A 69 -20.37 -12.58 -51.43
N PRO A 70 -20.49 -13.82 -50.92
CA PRO A 70 -20.58 -15.03 -51.73
C PRO A 70 -21.71 -15.05 -52.78
N GLN A 71 -22.82 -14.35 -52.57
CA GLN A 71 -23.94 -14.27 -53.52
C GLN A 71 -23.65 -13.38 -54.75
N ARG A 72 -22.67 -12.48 -54.67
CA ARG A 72 -22.38 -11.53 -55.74
C ARG A 72 -21.55 -12.19 -56.85
N SER A 73 -21.66 -11.63 -58.04
CA SER A 73 -20.73 -11.86 -59.14
C SER A 73 -19.57 -10.87 -59.05
N TYR A 74 -18.41 -11.24 -59.59
CA TYR A 74 -17.22 -10.40 -59.66
C TYR A 74 -16.58 -10.53 -61.04
N GLU A 75 -15.82 -9.54 -61.45
CA GLU A 75 -15.12 -9.53 -62.73
C GLU A 75 -13.61 -9.76 -62.59
N GLU A 76 -12.97 -10.32 -63.63
CA GLU A 76 -11.51 -10.40 -63.67
C GLU A 76 -10.90 -8.99 -63.61
N ASN A 77 -9.90 -8.83 -62.76
CA ASN A 77 -9.25 -7.58 -62.36
C ASN A 77 -10.02 -6.68 -61.39
N GLU A 78 -11.20 -7.07 -60.91
CA GLU A 78 -11.92 -6.32 -59.87
C GLU A 78 -11.14 -6.34 -58.54
N GLN A 79 -11.15 -5.21 -57.82
CA GLN A 79 -10.67 -5.11 -56.45
C GLN A 79 -11.81 -5.43 -55.47
N VAL A 80 -11.57 -6.40 -54.61
CA VAL A 80 -12.56 -6.93 -53.67
C VAL A 80 -11.99 -6.84 -52.26
N VAL A 81 -12.78 -6.28 -51.35
CA VAL A 81 -12.45 -6.12 -49.93
C VAL A 81 -13.03 -7.29 -49.15
N PHE A 82 -12.26 -7.90 -48.24
CA PHE A 82 -12.70 -9.06 -47.46
C PHE A 82 -12.88 -8.70 -45.98
N PRO A 83 -14.08 -8.27 -45.53
CA PRO A 83 -14.34 -7.90 -44.13
C PRO A 83 -13.96 -8.99 -43.13
N ALA A 84 -14.37 -10.24 -43.39
CA ALA A 84 -14.08 -11.40 -42.52
C ALA A 84 -12.60 -11.79 -42.48
N LEU A 85 -11.74 -11.19 -43.31
CA LEU A 85 -10.29 -11.38 -43.29
C LEU A 85 -9.56 -10.13 -42.79
N GLY A 86 -10.22 -9.29 -41.99
CA GLY A 86 -9.67 -8.04 -41.47
C GLY A 86 -9.53 -6.98 -42.57
N TYR A 87 -10.55 -6.86 -43.42
CA TYR A 87 -10.64 -5.88 -44.52
C TYR A 87 -9.49 -5.91 -45.52
N ARG A 88 -8.84 -7.07 -45.69
CA ARG A 88 -7.81 -7.24 -46.72
C ARG A 88 -8.39 -7.00 -48.10
N VAL A 89 -7.65 -6.26 -48.91
CA VAL A 89 -7.99 -6.02 -50.32
C VAL A 89 -7.26 -7.03 -51.19
N GLY A 90 -7.99 -7.63 -52.13
CA GLY A 90 -7.45 -8.58 -53.09
C GLY A 90 -7.98 -8.30 -54.49
N LYS A 91 -7.22 -8.70 -55.50
CA LYS A 91 -7.59 -8.57 -56.90
C LYS A 91 -8.05 -9.91 -57.46
N VAL A 92 -9.19 -9.94 -58.15
CA VAL A 92 -9.66 -11.14 -58.85
C VAL A 92 -8.75 -11.39 -60.06
N ILE A 93 -8.13 -12.56 -60.11
CA ILE A 93 -7.17 -12.96 -61.16
C ILE A 93 -7.66 -14.13 -62.01
N GLY A 94 -8.82 -14.71 -61.67
CA GLY A 94 -9.43 -15.77 -62.46
C GLY A 94 -10.79 -16.18 -61.91
N ILE A 95 -11.65 -16.67 -62.79
CA ILE A 95 -13.01 -17.09 -62.47
C ILE A 95 -13.25 -18.46 -63.10
N ARG A 96 -13.77 -19.42 -62.34
CA ARG A 96 -14.07 -20.77 -62.82
C ARG A 96 -15.39 -21.30 -62.25
N PRO A 97 -16.09 -22.21 -62.95
CA PRO A 97 -17.26 -22.85 -62.38
C PRO A 97 -16.89 -23.71 -61.15
N GLY A 98 -17.67 -23.56 -60.09
CA GLY A 98 -17.62 -24.41 -58.91
C GLY A 98 -18.31 -25.75 -59.14
N SER A 99 -17.86 -26.79 -58.45
CA SER A 99 -18.49 -28.11 -58.48
C SER A 99 -18.63 -28.63 -57.06
N ASN A 100 -19.86 -28.56 -56.54
CA ASN A 100 -20.20 -29.19 -55.28
C ASN A 100 -21.63 -29.80 -55.38
N PRO A 101 -21.79 -31.12 -55.19
CA PRO A 101 -23.09 -31.78 -55.24
C PRO A 101 -24.14 -31.22 -54.27
N GLU A 102 -23.73 -30.61 -53.16
CA GLU A 102 -24.62 -30.12 -52.11
C GLU A 102 -25.12 -28.68 -52.34
N TYR A 103 -24.33 -27.84 -53.01
CA TYR A 103 -24.59 -26.39 -53.11
C TYR A 103 -25.04 -25.91 -54.50
N GLY A 104 -25.21 -26.82 -55.46
CA GLY A 104 -25.66 -26.49 -56.81
C GLY A 104 -24.61 -25.76 -57.65
N ALA A 105 -25.05 -24.97 -58.63
CA ALA A 105 -24.18 -24.19 -59.49
C ALA A 105 -23.76 -22.88 -58.79
N PHE A 106 -22.45 -22.62 -58.77
CA PHE A 106 -21.84 -21.39 -58.26
C PHE A 106 -20.51 -21.16 -58.99
N GLN A 107 -19.91 -20.00 -58.83
CA GLN A 107 -18.58 -19.66 -59.36
C GLN A 107 -17.52 -19.67 -58.26
N VAL A 108 -16.27 -19.86 -58.65
CA VAL A 108 -15.10 -19.71 -57.77
C VAL A 108 -14.22 -18.63 -58.35
N ILE A 109 -14.01 -17.56 -57.58
CA ILE A 109 -13.06 -16.49 -57.89
C ILE A 109 -11.72 -16.83 -57.25
N GLN A 110 -10.64 -16.69 -58.02
CA GLN A 110 -9.28 -16.74 -57.52
C GLN A 110 -8.82 -15.31 -57.26
N VAL A 111 -8.40 -15.04 -56.03
CA VAL A 111 -8.03 -13.69 -55.56
C VAL A 111 -6.58 -13.68 -55.11
N GLU A 112 -5.82 -12.73 -55.65
CA GLU A 112 -4.45 -12.44 -55.26
C GLU A 112 -4.43 -11.24 -54.29
N PHE A 113 -3.86 -11.46 -53.10
CA PHE A 113 -3.65 -10.41 -52.11
C PHE A 113 -2.28 -9.76 -52.32
N GLU A 114 -2.07 -8.55 -51.77
CA GLU A 114 -0.79 -7.81 -51.87
C GLU A 114 0.44 -8.63 -51.45
N SER A 115 0.26 -9.58 -50.52
CA SER A 115 1.31 -10.54 -50.10
C SER A 115 1.73 -11.56 -51.17
N GLY A 116 1.13 -11.55 -52.35
CA GLY A 116 1.30 -12.56 -53.41
C GLY A 116 0.60 -13.89 -53.14
N ARG A 117 -0.05 -14.04 -51.96
CA ARG A 117 -0.87 -15.22 -51.66
C ARG A 117 -2.13 -15.22 -52.50
N LYS A 118 -2.41 -16.38 -53.12
CA LYS A 118 -3.63 -16.64 -53.88
C LYS A 118 -4.57 -17.49 -53.04
N ARG A 119 -5.84 -17.10 -52.95
CA ARG A 119 -6.91 -17.88 -52.32
C ARG A 119 -8.12 -17.92 -53.23
N GLU A 120 -8.93 -18.96 -53.07
CA GLU A 120 -10.17 -19.14 -53.81
C GLU A 120 -11.37 -18.84 -52.91
N PHE A 121 -12.37 -18.18 -53.47
CA PHE A 121 -13.59 -17.78 -52.78
C PHE A 121 -14.81 -18.09 -53.65
N ALA A 122 -15.96 -18.38 -53.05
CA ALA A 122 -17.19 -18.66 -53.79
C ALA A 122 -17.85 -17.34 -54.26
N ALA A 123 -18.43 -17.36 -55.45
CA ALA A 123 -19.21 -16.27 -56.03
C ALA A 123 -20.49 -16.85 -56.63
N GLU A 124 -21.53 -16.03 -56.77
CA GLU A 124 -22.85 -16.47 -57.24
C GLU A 124 -23.42 -17.67 -56.44
N LEU A 125 -23.06 -17.78 -55.16
CA LEU A 125 -23.52 -18.86 -54.30
C LEU A 125 -24.98 -18.62 -53.90
N ALA A 126 -25.89 -19.40 -54.48
CA ALA A 126 -27.34 -19.29 -54.22
C ALA A 126 -27.78 -19.88 -52.86
N SER A 127 -26.92 -20.68 -52.24
CA SER A 127 -27.18 -21.22 -50.91
C SER A 127 -26.99 -20.17 -49.83
N ASP A 128 -27.70 -20.35 -48.72
CA ASP A 128 -27.68 -19.40 -47.63
C ASP A 128 -26.29 -19.31 -46.99
N HIS A 129 -25.76 -18.09 -46.82
CA HIS A 129 -24.44 -17.86 -46.25
C HIS A 129 -24.46 -16.70 -45.26
N PRO A 130 -23.81 -16.84 -44.08
CA PRO A 130 -23.70 -15.76 -43.08
C PRO A 130 -23.12 -14.42 -43.57
N LEU A 131 -22.50 -14.37 -44.75
CA LEU A 131 -21.88 -13.17 -45.33
C LEU A 131 -22.81 -12.48 -46.34
N ASN A 132 -23.91 -13.14 -46.72
CA ASN A 132 -24.93 -12.65 -47.63
C ASN A 132 -26.06 -11.92 -46.89
N HIS A 133 -26.26 -12.25 -45.61
CA HIS A 133 -27.26 -11.63 -44.75
C HIS A 133 -26.86 -10.21 -44.31
N GLU A 134 -27.84 -9.31 -44.25
CA GLU A 134 -27.81 -8.19 -43.31
C GLU A 134 -28.03 -8.74 -41.89
N PRO A 135 -27.35 -8.21 -40.87
CA PRO A 135 -27.08 -8.95 -39.65
C PRO A 135 -28.36 -9.30 -38.86
N GLN A 136 -28.61 -10.59 -38.66
CA GLN A 136 -29.49 -11.10 -37.60
C GLN A 136 -28.75 -11.91 -36.52
N ALA A 137 -27.41 -11.90 -36.50
CA ALA A 137 -26.62 -12.60 -35.47
C ALA A 137 -25.56 -11.75 -34.76
N SER A 138 -25.59 -10.44 -34.98
CA SER A 138 -24.93 -9.42 -34.16
C SER A 138 -25.76 -8.17 -34.36
N ALA A 139 -26.84 -8.06 -33.57
CA ALA A 139 -27.72 -6.89 -33.58
C ALA A 139 -26.89 -5.69 -33.19
N VAL A 140 -26.39 -5.01 -34.21
CA VAL A 140 -25.94 -3.66 -34.12
C VAL A 140 -26.27 -3.01 -35.46
N GLU A 141 -27.50 -2.49 -35.60
CA GLU A 141 -27.77 -1.47 -36.63
C GLU A 141 -26.82 -0.28 -36.37
N ASP A 142 -26.58 0.63 -37.32
CA ASP A 142 -25.77 1.84 -37.03
C ASP A 142 -26.29 2.63 -35.80
N ALA A 143 -27.54 2.41 -35.40
CA ALA A 143 -28.17 2.96 -34.20
C ALA A 143 -27.85 2.25 -32.86
N ASP A 144 -27.30 1.03 -32.90
CA ASP A 144 -26.99 0.21 -31.71
C ASP A 144 -25.47 0.14 -31.42
N LEU A 145 -24.63 0.74 -32.28
CA LEU A 145 -23.18 0.75 -32.11
C LEU A 145 -22.85 1.50 -30.84
N ARG A 146 -22.07 0.86 -29.97
CA ARG A 146 -21.60 1.55 -28.78
C ARG A 146 -20.68 2.66 -29.20
N SER A 147 -20.89 3.84 -28.64
CA SER A 147 -19.98 4.95 -28.86
C SER A 147 -18.61 4.62 -28.25
N PRO A 148 -17.53 5.27 -28.72
CA PRO A 148 -16.22 5.10 -28.09
C PRO A 148 -16.25 5.36 -26.58
N GLU A 149 -17.06 6.33 -26.13
CA GLU A 149 -17.24 6.65 -24.71
C GLU A 149 -17.90 5.48 -23.94
N GLU A 150 -18.90 4.83 -24.51
CA GLU A 150 -19.52 3.63 -23.90
C GLU A 150 -18.55 2.44 -23.86
N LEU A 151 -17.68 2.29 -24.87
CA LEU A 151 -16.63 1.27 -24.85
C LEU A 151 -15.54 1.56 -23.81
N ILE A 152 -15.20 2.84 -23.61
CA ILE A 152 -14.29 3.28 -22.55
C ILE A 152 -14.88 2.92 -21.17
N GLU A 153 -16.15 3.22 -20.93
CA GLU A 153 -16.80 2.88 -19.65
C GLU A 153 -16.77 1.36 -19.37
N LEU A 154 -16.91 0.54 -20.41
CA LEU A 154 -16.90 -0.93 -20.29
C LEU A 154 -15.50 -1.53 -20.14
N TYR A 155 -14.51 -1.02 -20.86
CA TYR A 155 -13.22 -1.68 -21.04
C TYR A 155 -12.00 -0.86 -20.63
N GLY A 156 -12.15 0.46 -20.41
CA GLY A 156 -11.07 1.40 -20.09
C GLY A 156 -10.21 0.96 -18.90
N THR A 157 -10.85 0.61 -17.78
CA THR A 157 -10.15 0.09 -16.58
C THR A 157 -9.37 -1.19 -16.89
N GLN A 158 -9.98 -2.17 -17.57
CA GLN A 158 -9.32 -3.43 -17.92
C GLN A 158 -8.12 -3.21 -18.84
N VAL A 159 -8.24 -2.30 -19.81
CA VAL A 159 -7.17 -1.92 -20.72
C VAL A 159 -6.07 -1.19 -19.95
N GLY A 160 -6.43 -0.27 -19.06
CA GLY A 160 -5.51 0.44 -18.18
C GLY A 160 -4.72 -0.49 -17.27
N ASP A 161 -5.35 -1.50 -16.68
CA ASP A 161 -4.67 -2.51 -15.85
C ASP A 161 -3.67 -3.35 -16.66
N LYS A 162 -4.04 -3.75 -17.89
CA LYS A 162 -3.12 -4.43 -18.82
C LYS A 162 -1.97 -3.50 -19.20
N LEU A 163 -2.25 -2.23 -19.46
CA LEU A 163 -1.28 -1.21 -19.85
C LEU A 163 -0.29 -0.89 -18.75
N GLY A 164 -0.75 -0.71 -17.51
CA GLY A 164 0.10 -0.46 -16.36
C GLY A 164 1.19 -1.53 -16.21
N LYS A 165 0.83 -2.81 -16.35
CA LYS A 165 1.79 -3.93 -16.30
C LYS A 165 2.82 -3.89 -17.42
N VAL A 166 2.44 -3.44 -18.61
CA VAL A 166 3.37 -3.30 -19.73
C VAL A 166 4.31 -2.11 -19.47
N LEU A 167 3.76 -0.96 -19.08
CA LEU A 167 4.54 0.25 -18.77
C LEU A 167 5.56 0.03 -17.65
N GLU A 168 5.23 -0.80 -16.64
CA GLU A 168 6.18 -1.20 -15.58
C GLU A 168 7.43 -1.92 -16.11
N SER A 169 7.31 -2.61 -17.25
CA SER A 169 8.44 -3.29 -17.90
C SER A 169 9.16 -2.44 -18.95
N GLU A 170 8.64 -1.26 -19.28
CA GLU A 170 9.20 -0.36 -20.31
C GLU A 170 10.13 0.69 -19.68
N PRO A 171 11.45 0.67 -19.98
CA PRO A 171 12.42 1.56 -19.34
C PRO A 171 12.29 3.04 -19.72
N ASP A 172 11.63 3.31 -20.85
CA ASP A 172 11.45 4.66 -21.40
C ASP A 172 10.28 5.39 -20.74
N PHE A 173 9.47 4.70 -19.94
CA PHE A 173 8.39 5.29 -19.15
C PHE A 173 8.75 5.27 -17.66
N ILE A 174 8.38 6.34 -16.97
CA ILE A 174 8.49 6.39 -15.51
C ILE A 174 7.11 6.51 -14.88
N CYS A 175 6.94 5.85 -13.73
CA CYS A 175 5.74 5.95 -12.92
C CYS A 175 6.02 6.69 -11.62
N LEU A 176 5.27 7.77 -11.39
CA LEU A 176 5.32 8.55 -10.16
C LEU A 176 3.89 8.87 -9.73
N ALA A 177 3.56 8.55 -8.48
CA ALA A 177 2.25 8.75 -7.86
C ALA A 177 1.08 8.18 -8.70
N GLY A 178 1.30 7.03 -9.35
CA GLY A 178 0.31 6.39 -10.21
C GLY A 178 0.14 7.03 -11.59
N LYS A 179 0.98 8.03 -11.93
CA LYS A 179 1.00 8.69 -13.23
C LYS A 179 2.25 8.32 -14.03
N TRP A 180 2.08 8.20 -15.33
CA TRP A 180 3.10 7.78 -16.28
C TRP A 180 3.52 8.93 -17.19
N PHE A 181 4.80 8.98 -17.52
CA PHE A 181 5.35 9.91 -18.51
C PHE A 181 6.63 9.36 -19.17
N PRO A 182 6.93 9.70 -20.44
CA PRO A 182 8.19 9.33 -21.08
C PRO A 182 9.39 10.01 -20.41
N LYS A 183 10.41 9.22 -20.05
CA LYS A 183 11.59 9.66 -19.31
C LYS A 183 12.40 10.72 -20.04
N ASP A 184 12.62 10.52 -21.34
CA ASP A 184 13.46 11.41 -22.17
C ASP A 184 12.86 12.81 -22.39
N LEU A 185 11.59 12.98 -22.02
CA LEU A 185 10.80 14.19 -22.24
C LEU A 185 10.53 14.95 -20.95
N LEU A 186 11.12 14.49 -19.84
CA LEU A 186 11.16 15.24 -18.60
C LEU A 186 12.05 16.48 -18.74
N ILE A 187 11.69 17.50 -17.97
CA ILE A 187 12.52 18.69 -17.84
C ILE A 187 13.80 18.30 -17.13
N LYS A 188 14.93 18.75 -17.67
CA LYS A 188 16.24 18.47 -17.09
C LYS A 188 16.42 19.21 -15.77
N VAL A 189 16.24 18.50 -14.66
CA VAL A 189 16.60 18.98 -13.31
C VAL A 189 18.07 18.64 -13.05
N HIS A 190 18.88 19.65 -12.70
CA HIS A 190 20.29 19.46 -12.40
C HIS A 190 20.57 19.76 -10.92
N ILE A 191 21.78 19.46 -10.47
CA ILE A 191 22.19 19.62 -9.06
C ILE A 191 21.92 21.02 -8.48
N GLY A 192 22.06 22.09 -9.29
CA GLY A 192 21.70 23.45 -8.87
C GLY A 192 20.23 23.60 -8.45
N HIS A 193 19.29 23.03 -9.20
CA HIS A 193 17.87 23.01 -8.84
C HIS A 193 17.64 22.20 -7.57
N LEU A 194 18.28 21.04 -7.43
CA LEU A 194 18.18 20.23 -6.21
C LEU A 194 18.72 20.99 -4.98
N ASN A 195 19.79 21.76 -5.13
CA ASN A 195 20.31 22.59 -4.03
C ASN A 195 19.36 23.72 -3.64
N LEU A 196 18.65 24.31 -4.61
CA LEU A 196 17.60 25.30 -4.34
C LEU A 196 16.41 24.67 -3.61
N ALA A 197 15.96 23.49 -4.05
CA ALA A 197 14.91 22.73 -3.37
C ALA A 197 15.32 22.34 -1.94
N GLU A 198 16.57 21.93 -1.73
CA GLU A 198 17.10 21.68 -0.39
C GLU A 198 17.08 22.96 0.46
N ALA A 199 17.51 24.10 -0.07
CA ALA A 199 17.48 25.36 0.66
C ALA A 199 16.05 25.78 1.04
N ALA A 200 15.10 25.62 0.11
CA ALA A 200 13.68 25.91 0.36
C ALA A 200 13.11 25.05 1.50
N LEU A 201 13.40 23.74 1.50
CA LEU A 201 12.98 22.84 2.57
C LEU A 201 13.72 23.14 3.90
N ASP A 202 15.01 23.51 3.87
CA ASP A 202 15.77 23.84 5.07
C ASP A 202 15.17 25.06 5.80
N ILE A 203 14.73 26.08 5.03
CA ILE A 203 14.04 27.25 5.56
C ILE A 203 12.73 26.89 6.26
N SER A 204 12.01 25.87 5.78
CA SER A 204 10.78 25.36 6.39
C SER A 204 11.02 24.30 7.48
N GLY A 205 12.24 24.18 8.00
CA GLY A 205 12.59 23.23 9.06
C GLY A 205 12.65 21.77 8.57
N GLY A 206 12.87 21.58 7.28
CA GLY A 206 12.96 20.28 6.61
C GLY A 206 11.70 19.89 5.83
N GLY A 207 10.58 20.60 5.98
CA GLY A 207 9.29 20.26 5.37
C GLY A 207 8.24 19.79 6.39
N PRO A 208 7.21 19.02 5.98
CA PRO A 208 6.94 18.56 4.62
C PRO A 208 6.49 19.71 3.71
N SER A 209 6.85 19.67 2.43
CA SER A 209 6.32 20.62 1.43
C SER A 209 5.87 19.91 0.15
N PRO A 210 4.72 20.29 -0.43
CA PRO A 210 4.34 19.82 -1.74
C PRO A 210 5.29 20.38 -2.80
N THR A 211 5.38 19.69 -3.92
CA THR A 211 6.33 20.00 -4.99
C THR A 211 6.04 21.33 -5.65
N GLU A 212 4.76 21.70 -5.72
CA GLU A 212 4.28 22.96 -6.26
C GLU A 212 4.83 24.16 -5.48
N ASP A 213 5.00 24.04 -4.16
CA ASP A 213 5.57 25.10 -3.32
C ASP A 213 7.07 25.28 -3.58
N LEU A 214 7.76 24.21 -4.01
CA LEU A 214 9.18 24.26 -4.35
C LEU A 214 9.43 24.86 -5.74
N LEU A 215 8.45 24.77 -6.66
CA LEU A 215 8.62 25.25 -8.03
C LEU A 215 8.88 26.75 -8.12
N GLY A 216 8.32 27.55 -7.20
CA GLY A 216 8.47 29.02 -7.23
C GLY A 216 9.91 29.49 -7.02
N ASP A 217 10.70 28.74 -6.25
CA ASP A 217 12.11 29.04 -5.96
C ASP A 217 13.05 28.45 -7.02
N LEU A 218 12.51 27.67 -7.96
CA LEU A 218 13.26 26.98 -8.99
C LEU A 218 13.11 27.70 -10.33
N GLU A 219 14.24 28.11 -10.91
CA GLU A 219 14.31 28.76 -12.24
C GLU A 219 14.05 27.76 -13.40
N LEU A 220 13.03 26.90 -13.29
CA LEU A 220 12.60 25.99 -14.34
C LEU A 220 11.84 26.75 -15.45
N PRO A 221 11.96 26.32 -16.72
CA PRO A 221 11.31 27.00 -17.85
C PRO A 221 9.81 27.22 -17.64
N GLU A 222 9.37 28.48 -17.66
CA GLU A 222 7.97 28.85 -17.39
C GLU A 222 7.05 28.53 -18.57
N GLU A 223 7.61 28.32 -19.77
CA GLU A 223 6.87 27.96 -20.98
C GLU A 223 6.24 26.55 -20.88
N ILE A 224 6.76 25.71 -19.98
CA ILE A 224 6.31 24.34 -19.78
C ILE A 224 5.21 24.29 -18.74
N SER A 225 4.23 23.42 -18.95
CA SER A 225 3.10 23.22 -18.05
C SER A 225 3.55 23.04 -16.59
N PRO A 226 2.86 23.66 -15.60
CA PRO A 226 3.19 23.46 -14.19
C PRO A 226 3.15 21.99 -13.77
N GLN A 227 2.30 21.18 -14.41
CA GLN A 227 2.14 19.75 -14.12
C GLN A 227 3.37 18.95 -14.53
N LEU A 228 3.92 19.19 -15.73
CA LEU A 228 5.15 18.54 -16.18
C LEU A 228 6.37 19.04 -15.39
N ARG A 229 6.40 20.31 -14.99
CA ARG A 229 7.41 20.85 -14.07
C ARG A 229 7.40 20.14 -12.71
N ALA A 230 6.23 20.03 -12.08
CA ALA A 230 6.08 19.33 -10.81
C ALA A 230 6.48 17.85 -10.95
N PHE A 231 6.03 17.17 -12.00
CA PHE A 231 6.35 15.76 -12.23
C PHE A 231 7.85 15.52 -12.46
N SER A 232 8.51 16.38 -13.25
CA SER A 232 9.95 16.30 -13.49
C SER A 232 10.76 16.56 -12.21
N LEU A 233 10.33 17.54 -11.40
CA LEU A 233 10.96 17.82 -10.12
C LEU A 233 10.79 16.67 -9.13
N ASN A 234 9.58 16.13 -9.00
CA ASN A 234 9.31 14.97 -8.15
C ASN A 234 10.21 13.79 -8.50
N TYR A 235 10.32 13.46 -9.78
CA TYR A 235 11.21 12.39 -10.23
C TYR A 235 12.67 12.66 -9.82
N ALA A 236 13.15 13.89 -10.03
CA ALA A 236 14.51 14.26 -9.67
C ALA A 236 14.78 14.24 -8.15
N LEU A 237 13.81 14.65 -7.33
CA LEU A 237 13.90 14.58 -5.86
C LEU A 237 13.88 13.12 -5.37
N GLN A 238 13.06 12.26 -5.99
CA GLN A 238 12.99 10.84 -5.65
C GLN A 238 14.33 10.12 -5.88
N GLU A 239 15.07 10.51 -6.91
CA GLU A 239 16.37 9.91 -7.26
C GLU A 239 17.54 10.45 -6.40
N ASP A 240 17.32 11.47 -5.56
CA ASP A 240 18.36 12.09 -4.73
C ASP A 240 18.15 11.76 -3.24
N GLU A 241 19.13 11.09 -2.63
CA GLU A 241 19.04 10.53 -1.27
C GLU A 241 18.84 11.58 -0.15
N ARG A 242 19.04 12.87 -0.43
CA ARG A 242 18.82 13.96 0.54
C ARG A 242 17.34 14.17 0.84
N PHE A 243 16.47 13.81 -0.08
CA PHE A 243 15.03 14.03 0.02
C PHE A 243 14.33 12.72 0.36
N ASP A 244 13.27 12.82 1.15
CA ASP A 244 12.36 11.71 1.42
C ASP A 244 10.93 12.11 1.08
N GLU A 245 10.19 11.19 0.49
CA GLU A 245 8.78 11.36 0.17
C GLU A 245 7.97 10.85 1.38
N VAL A 246 7.26 11.75 2.04
CA VAL A 246 6.62 11.49 3.34
C VAL A 246 5.12 11.70 3.32
N GLY A 247 4.53 11.84 2.14
CA GLY A 247 3.12 12.12 1.92
C GLY A 247 2.21 10.91 2.18
N PRO A 248 0.97 11.15 2.61
CA PRO A 248 -0.05 10.12 2.61
C PRO A 248 -0.45 9.74 1.16
N ALA A 249 -1.20 8.66 1.01
CA ALA A 249 -1.63 8.14 -0.28
C ALA A 249 -2.40 9.22 -1.06
N GLY A 250 -1.92 9.51 -2.27
CA GLY A 250 -2.49 10.53 -3.16
C GLY A 250 -1.85 11.91 -3.05
N GLU A 251 -0.99 12.14 -2.05
CA GLU A 251 -0.23 13.37 -1.88
C GLU A 251 1.27 13.08 -2.04
N VAL A 252 2.02 14.02 -2.61
CA VAL A 252 3.48 13.95 -2.69
C VAL A 252 4.04 15.08 -1.85
N LEU A 253 4.67 14.74 -0.73
CA LEU A 253 5.24 15.71 0.19
C LEU A 253 6.72 15.40 0.41
N TRP A 254 7.58 16.39 0.23
CA TRP A 254 9.02 16.23 0.37
C TRP A 254 9.51 16.69 1.73
N PHE A 255 10.44 15.93 2.31
CA PHE A 255 11.13 16.25 3.53
C PHE A 255 12.65 16.08 3.36
N LEU A 256 13.45 16.87 4.08
CA LEU A 256 14.90 16.68 4.12
C LEU A 256 15.29 15.58 5.08
N ARG A 257 15.88 14.51 4.55
CA ARG A 257 16.24 13.32 5.31
C ARG A 257 17.16 13.62 6.50
N ARG A 258 18.11 14.56 6.34
CA ARG A 258 19.03 14.98 7.41
C ARG A 258 18.35 15.70 8.59
N LEU A 259 17.14 16.23 8.37
CA LEU A 259 16.35 16.94 9.39
C LEU A 259 15.22 16.06 9.95
N GLU A 260 15.07 14.82 9.47
CA GLU A 260 14.15 13.87 10.08
C GLU A 260 14.51 13.66 11.56
N PRO A 261 13.53 13.47 12.46
CA PRO A 261 13.81 13.09 13.83
C PRO A 261 14.67 11.81 13.91
N GLU A 262 15.58 11.73 14.89
CA GLU A 262 16.46 10.55 15.07
C GLU A 262 15.68 9.24 15.18
N ALA A 263 14.53 9.27 15.86
CA ALA A 263 13.63 8.14 16.03
C ALA A 263 12.89 7.73 14.75
N VAL A 264 12.94 8.54 13.68
CA VAL A 264 12.43 8.18 12.35
C VAL A 264 13.56 7.54 11.54
N GLN A 265 14.77 8.13 11.61
CA GLN A 265 15.96 7.61 10.92
C GLN A 265 16.41 6.26 11.49
N SER A 266 16.36 6.07 12.80
CA SER A 266 16.81 4.87 13.52
C SER A 266 15.79 4.39 14.55
N THR A 267 15.68 3.07 14.74
CA THR A 267 14.76 2.50 15.73
C THR A 267 15.22 2.89 17.14
N PRO A 268 14.36 3.53 17.96
CA PRO A 268 14.69 3.85 19.34
C PRO A 268 15.17 2.63 20.11
N LEU A 269 16.16 2.82 20.99
CA LEU A 269 16.84 1.76 21.74
C LEU A 269 15.86 0.77 22.42
N HIS A 270 14.81 1.29 23.06
CA HIS A 270 13.84 0.47 23.79
C HIS A 270 12.86 -0.29 22.88
N LEU A 271 12.78 0.03 21.59
CA LEU A 271 11.95 -0.64 20.60
C LEU A 271 12.73 -1.66 19.76
N GLN A 272 14.05 -1.78 19.96
CA GLN A 272 14.88 -2.75 19.25
C GLN A 272 14.57 -4.15 19.77
N TYR A 273 13.85 -4.92 18.96
CA TYR A 273 13.50 -6.31 19.24
C TYR A 273 14.42 -7.26 18.46
N GLU A 274 15.02 -8.19 19.17
CA GLU A 274 15.72 -9.34 18.60
C GLU A 274 14.77 -10.55 18.63
N PRO A 275 14.32 -11.08 17.47
CA PRO A 275 13.35 -12.16 17.42
C PRO A 275 13.76 -13.40 18.24
N LEU A 276 12.88 -13.83 19.14
CA LEU A 276 13.04 -15.04 19.93
C LEU A 276 12.25 -16.19 19.28
N GLU A 277 12.91 -17.34 19.09
CA GLU A 277 12.25 -18.55 18.59
C GLU A 277 11.35 -19.16 19.68
N TYR A 278 10.10 -19.44 19.35
CA TYR A 278 9.18 -20.22 20.16
C TYR A 278 8.17 -20.94 19.27
N ASP A 279 7.46 -21.95 19.81
CA ASP A 279 6.39 -22.65 19.11
C ASP A 279 5.03 -22.02 19.45
N PRO A 280 4.35 -21.32 18.53
CA PRO A 280 3.03 -20.76 18.79
C PRO A 280 1.98 -21.80 19.17
N ALA A 281 2.16 -23.07 18.76
CA ALA A 281 1.24 -24.15 19.10
C ALA A 281 1.30 -24.56 20.58
N SER A 282 2.33 -24.11 21.33
CA SER A 282 2.41 -24.34 22.77
C SER A 282 1.48 -23.42 23.57
N LEU A 283 0.96 -22.35 22.96
CA LEU A 283 0.08 -21.40 23.64
C LEU A 283 -1.34 -21.93 23.74
N THR A 284 -1.94 -21.79 24.92
CA THR A 284 -3.37 -22.10 25.11
C THR A 284 -4.25 -21.03 24.46
N SER A 285 -5.53 -21.33 24.25
CA SER A 285 -6.48 -20.34 23.74
C SER A 285 -6.60 -19.10 24.63
N GLU A 286 -6.46 -19.25 25.95
CA GLU A 286 -6.46 -18.13 26.90
C GLU A 286 -5.22 -17.24 26.75
N MET A 287 -4.07 -17.84 26.45
CA MET A 287 -2.81 -17.14 26.20
C MET A 287 -2.83 -16.39 24.87
N SER A 288 -3.34 -17.04 23.80
CA SER A 288 -3.53 -16.38 22.51
C SER A 288 -4.52 -15.22 22.59
N ALA A 289 -5.60 -15.37 23.38
CA ALA A 289 -6.55 -14.27 23.63
C ALA A 289 -5.88 -13.10 24.37
N LEU A 290 -4.98 -13.38 25.31
CA LEU A 290 -4.21 -12.34 25.99
C LEU A 290 -3.23 -11.64 25.04
N GLU A 291 -2.53 -12.37 24.18
CA GLU A 291 -1.64 -11.78 23.17
C GLU A 291 -2.41 -10.85 22.22
N GLN A 292 -3.61 -11.25 21.79
CA GLN A 292 -4.51 -10.40 21.01
C GLN A 292 -4.99 -9.17 21.80
N GLN A 293 -5.28 -9.31 23.09
CA GLN A 293 -5.69 -8.20 23.95
C GLN A 293 -4.56 -7.18 24.15
N LEU A 294 -3.32 -7.64 24.31
CA LEU A 294 -2.15 -6.78 24.50
C LEU A 294 -1.78 -6.02 23.21
N ASP A 295 -2.12 -6.58 22.04
CA ASP A 295 -2.09 -5.89 20.75
C ASP A 295 -0.72 -5.24 20.46
N ASP A 296 0.35 -5.98 20.75
CA ASP A 296 1.75 -5.59 20.54
C ASP A 296 2.11 -5.65 19.05
N GLU A 297 2.97 -4.75 18.58
CA GLU A 297 3.31 -4.60 17.16
C GLU A 297 4.09 -5.79 16.57
N TRP A 298 4.72 -6.61 17.41
CA TRP A 298 5.43 -7.83 17.02
C TRP A 298 4.64 -9.11 17.28
N SER A 299 3.41 -9.03 17.79
CA SER A 299 2.54 -10.19 17.94
C SER A 299 2.11 -10.74 16.58
N ASP A 300 2.14 -12.06 16.42
CA ASP A 300 1.67 -12.73 15.22
C ASP A 300 0.15 -13.01 15.28
N ILE A 301 -0.63 -11.92 15.32
CA ILE A 301 -2.09 -11.98 15.37
C ILE A 301 -2.69 -11.86 13.97
N VAL A 302 -3.84 -12.48 13.71
CA VAL A 302 -4.54 -12.28 12.43
C VAL A 302 -5.03 -10.83 12.34
N GLU A 303 -4.84 -10.20 11.18
CA GLU A 303 -5.35 -8.85 10.94
C GLU A 303 -6.89 -8.88 10.95
N PRO A 304 -7.56 -8.02 11.73
CA PRO A 304 -9.02 -8.00 11.76
C PRO A 304 -9.58 -7.40 10.46
N ASP A 305 -10.62 -8.01 9.90
CA ASP A 305 -11.30 -7.49 8.69
C ASP A 305 -11.96 -6.13 8.94
N GLU A 306 -12.48 -5.92 10.16
CA GLU A 306 -13.11 -4.68 10.60
C GLU A 306 -12.56 -4.22 11.95
N VAL A 307 -12.30 -2.92 12.07
CA VAL A 307 -11.84 -2.29 13.31
C VAL A 307 -12.88 -1.30 13.81
N THR A 308 -13.35 -1.50 15.04
CA THR A 308 -14.21 -0.53 15.72
C THR A 308 -13.39 0.70 16.12
N VAL A 309 -13.86 1.88 15.72
CA VAL A 309 -13.26 3.18 16.04
C VAL A 309 -14.12 3.89 17.10
N PRO A 310 -13.55 4.54 18.14
CA PRO A 310 -12.11 4.71 18.40
C PRO A 310 -11.42 3.42 18.85
N VAL A 311 -10.19 3.24 18.39
CA VAL A 311 -9.33 2.13 18.83
C VAL A 311 -8.73 2.50 20.18
N THR A 312 -8.88 1.61 21.18
CA THR A 312 -8.25 1.79 22.49
C THR A 312 -7.01 0.92 22.59
N VAL A 313 -5.89 1.54 22.94
CA VAL A 313 -4.59 0.88 23.16
C VAL A 313 -4.07 1.16 24.56
N VAL A 314 -3.24 0.26 25.08
CA VAL A 314 -2.56 0.44 26.35
C VAL A 314 -1.14 0.94 26.07
N LEU A 315 -0.76 2.06 26.67
CA LEU A 315 0.58 2.60 26.51
C LEU A 315 1.61 1.69 27.19
N THR A 316 2.47 1.02 26.41
CA THR A 316 3.50 0.11 26.93
C THR A 316 4.78 0.86 27.33
N TYR A 317 5.63 0.24 28.16
CA TYR A 317 6.87 0.86 28.62
C TYR A 317 7.82 1.29 27.47
N PRO A 318 8.10 0.45 26.45
CA PRO A 318 8.98 0.83 25.35
C PRO A 318 8.50 2.06 24.59
N HIS A 319 7.19 2.15 24.38
CA HIS A 319 6.53 3.24 23.66
C HIS A 319 6.46 4.52 24.48
N TRP A 320 6.11 4.43 25.77
CA TRP A 320 6.17 5.54 26.71
C TRP A 320 7.58 6.13 26.79
N LYS A 321 8.60 5.28 26.93
CA LYS A 321 10.00 5.69 27.06
C LYS A 321 10.55 6.35 25.79
N SER A 322 10.05 5.94 24.63
CA SER A 322 10.50 6.43 23.33
C SER A 322 9.62 7.55 22.74
N GLY A 323 8.53 7.95 23.43
CA GLY A 323 7.59 8.94 22.91
C GLY A 323 6.86 8.50 21.63
N THR A 324 6.52 7.21 21.57
CA THR A 324 5.94 6.54 20.40
C THR A 324 4.67 5.79 20.77
N LEU A 325 3.98 5.24 19.78
CA LEU A 325 2.91 4.24 19.91
C LEU A 325 3.22 3.00 19.10
N CYS A 326 2.69 1.85 19.53
CA CYS A 326 2.73 0.61 18.76
C CYS A 326 1.92 0.78 17.48
N LEU A 327 2.45 0.36 16.33
CA LEU A 327 1.67 0.25 15.10
C LEU A 327 1.21 -1.21 14.97
N SER A 328 0.33 -1.63 15.88
CA SER A 328 -0.29 -2.95 15.84
C SER A 328 -1.18 -3.11 14.61
N LYS A 329 -1.50 -4.35 14.23
CA LYS A 329 -2.37 -4.63 13.06
C LYS A 329 -3.71 -3.89 13.18
N ARG A 330 -4.31 -3.91 14.38
CA ARG A 330 -5.57 -3.20 14.65
C ARG A 330 -5.41 -1.67 14.62
N LEU A 331 -4.33 -1.14 15.19
CA LEU A 331 -4.12 0.31 15.25
C LEU A 331 -3.69 0.91 13.90
N ALA A 332 -3.06 0.12 13.03
CA ALA A 332 -2.56 0.56 11.73
C ALA A 332 -3.65 1.18 10.84
N HIS A 333 -4.90 0.70 10.93
CA HIS A 333 -6.05 1.25 10.18
C HIS A 333 -6.40 2.71 10.54
N VAL A 334 -5.97 3.19 11.70
CA VAL A 334 -6.23 4.57 12.14
C VAL A 334 -5.26 5.56 11.48
N PHE A 335 -4.09 5.10 11.05
CA PHE A 335 -3.03 5.95 10.54
C PHE A 335 -3.04 6.05 9.01
N PRO A 336 -2.67 7.21 8.43
CA PRO A 336 -2.61 7.37 6.98
C PRO A 336 -1.60 6.40 6.35
N THR A 337 -1.98 5.79 5.24
CA THR A 337 -1.12 5.00 4.35
C THR A 337 -0.51 5.87 3.27
N GLY A 338 0.47 5.35 2.53
CA GLY A 338 1.19 6.06 1.48
C GLY A 338 2.17 5.14 0.79
N ARG A 339 2.96 5.68 -0.15
CA ARG A 339 3.85 4.89 -1.01
C ARG A 339 5.14 4.50 -0.30
N THR A 340 5.64 5.36 0.56
CA THR A 340 6.84 5.13 1.36
C THR A 340 6.49 4.52 2.72
N HIS A 341 7.53 4.03 3.39
CA HIS A 341 7.39 3.43 4.71
C HIS A 341 7.34 4.48 5.83
N ARG A 342 7.80 5.71 5.57
CA ARG A 342 7.83 6.83 6.51
C ARG A 342 6.83 7.90 6.09
N ILE A 343 5.78 8.11 6.88
CA ILE A 343 4.70 9.04 6.55
C ILE A 343 4.57 10.11 7.61
N ARG A 344 4.58 11.36 7.18
CA ARG A 344 4.35 12.53 8.02
C ARG A 344 2.85 12.82 8.11
N PHE A 345 2.34 13.02 9.31
CA PHE A 345 0.92 13.33 9.55
C PHE A 345 0.75 14.18 10.82
N THR A 346 -0.45 14.67 11.09
CA THR A 346 -0.68 15.52 12.27
C THR A 346 -1.51 14.77 13.32
N PHE A 347 -0.96 14.64 14.53
CA PHE A 347 -1.76 14.30 15.69
C PHE A 347 -2.58 15.51 16.13
N ILE A 348 -3.82 15.26 16.53
CA ILE A 348 -4.70 16.25 17.14
C ILE A 348 -5.04 15.76 18.55
N ASP A 349 -4.70 16.54 19.55
CA ASP A 349 -5.13 16.26 20.92
C ASP A 349 -6.66 16.42 21.02
N GLY A 350 -7.36 15.31 21.31
CA GLY A 350 -8.82 15.28 21.32
C GLY A 350 -9.49 16.10 22.43
N ASP A 351 -8.75 16.54 23.46
CA ASP A 351 -9.31 17.38 24.52
C ASP A 351 -9.02 18.88 24.29
N THR A 352 -7.89 19.23 23.68
CA THR A 352 -7.45 20.63 23.53
C THR A 352 -7.47 21.15 22.09
N GLY A 353 -7.46 20.25 21.10
CA GLY A 353 -7.28 20.59 19.68
C GLY A 353 -5.85 20.96 19.29
N GLU A 354 -4.87 20.77 20.19
CA GLU A 354 -3.46 21.02 19.89
C GLU A 354 -2.97 20.09 18.77
N GLU A 355 -2.39 20.68 17.74
CA GLU A 355 -1.80 19.95 16.62
C GLU A 355 -0.34 19.62 16.93
N MET A 356 0.05 18.36 16.74
CA MET A 356 1.38 17.86 17.04
C MET A 356 1.93 17.06 15.85
N PRO A 357 3.22 17.23 15.52
CA PRO A 357 3.82 16.51 14.41
C PRO A 357 3.95 15.02 14.72
N GLY A 358 3.35 14.16 13.89
CA GLY A 358 3.48 12.71 13.94
C GLY A 358 4.23 12.12 12.74
N TRP A 359 4.84 10.96 12.96
CA TRP A 359 5.48 10.14 11.93
C TRP A 359 5.07 8.68 12.07
N VAL A 360 4.55 8.08 11.00
CA VAL A 360 4.36 6.62 10.91
C VAL A 360 5.66 6.03 10.36
N VAL A 361 6.27 5.09 11.07
CA VAL A 361 7.47 4.37 10.62
C VAL A 361 7.08 2.91 10.41
N ARG A 362 6.52 2.60 9.24
CA ARG A 362 5.87 1.32 8.95
C ARG A 362 6.85 0.15 8.96
N GLU A 363 8.04 0.34 8.39
CA GLU A 363 9.05 -0.72 8.30
C GLU A 363 9.49 -1.22 9.68
N ARG A 364 9.33 -0.39 10.71
CA ARG A 364 9.68 -0.69 12.11
C ARG A 364 8.48 -0.72 13.06
N ARG A 365 7.26 -0.59 12.53
CA ARG A 365 5.99 -0.82 13.24
C ARG A 365 5.74 0.09 14.45
N TYR A 366 6.08 1.37 14.36
CA TYR A 366 5.71 2.35 15.40
C TYR A 366 5.32 3.70 14.81
N VAL A 367 4.71 4.52 15.67
CA VAL A 367 4.37 5.91 15.39
C VAL A 367 5.10 6.82 16.36
N TYR A 368 5.81 7.82 15.85
CA TYR A 368 6.62 8.77 16.63
C TYR A 368 5.94 10.14 16.74
N GLY A 369 6.22 10.87 17.81
CA GLY A 369 5.81 12.28 17.98
C GLY A 369 5.09 12.62 19.28
N LEU A 370 5.13 11.74 20.29
CA LEU A 370 4.29 11.88 21.50
C LEU A 370 5.06 12.08 22.81
N ASP A 371 6.40 12.17 22.76
CA ASP A 371 7.25 12.36 23.94
C ASP A 371 6.85 13.58 24.79
N GLU A 372 6.78 14.76 24.16
CA GLU A 372 6.39 16.00 24.84
C GLU A 372 4.94 15.94 25.33
N TRP A 373 4.06 15.33 24.55
CA TRP A 373 2.65 15.18 24.90
C TRP A 373 2.47 14.30 26.14
N TYR A 374 3.19 13.17 26.22
CA TYR A 374 3.20 12.29 27.39
C TYR A 374 3.66 13.02 28.65
N ARG A 375 4.72 13.83 28.54
CA ARG A 375 5.23 14.63 29.68
C ARG A 375 4.23 15.71 30.11
N LYS A 376 3.67 16.47 29.16
CA LYS A 376 2.70 17.54 29.44
C LYS A 376 1.43 17.03 30.12
N ARG A 377 1.05 15.79 29.82
CA ARG A 377 -0.16 15.13 30.35
C ARG A 377 0.09 14.26 31.58
N ASP A 378 1.33 14.13 32.05
CA ASP A 378 1.73 13.19 33.11
C ASP A 378 1.30 11.74 32.81
N MET A 379 1.47 11.29 31.57
CA MET A 379 1.11 9.93 31.15
C MET A 379 2.02 8.88 31.79
N LEU A 380 1.43 7.75 32.16
CA LEU A 380 2.12 6.60 32.73
C LEU A 380 1.98 5.39 31.82
N VAL A 381 2.90 4.44 31.96
CA VAL A 381 2.73 3.10 31.37
C VAL A 381 1.44 2.48 31.90
N GLY A 382 0.71 1.78 31.04
CA GLY A 382 -0.60 1.22 31.32
C GLY A 382 -1.77 2.18 31.04
N THR A 383 -1.52 3.45 30.69
CA THR A 383 -2.62 4.40 30.38
C THR A 383 -3.38 3.95 29.12
N TYR A 384 -4.72 4.02 29.17
CA TYR A 384 -5.55 3.81 27.99
C TYR A 384 -5.56 5.05 27.10
N LEU A 385 -5.24 4.86 25.83
CA LEU A 385 -5.27 5.90 24.80
C LEU A 385 -6.32 5.52 23.75
N GLU A 386 -7.18 6.47 23.41
CA GLU A 386 -8.20 6.33 22.38
C GLU A 386 -7.74 7.08 21.12
N LEU A 387 -7.72 6.38 19.98
CA LEU A 387 -7.30 6.91 18.70
C LEU A 387 -8.38 6.75 17.64
N LYS A 388 -8.52 7.76 16.78
CA LYS A 388 -9.39 7.72 15.60
C LYS A 388 -8.83 8.60 14.49
N GLN A 389 -9.22 8.33 13.26
CA GLN A 389 -8.95 9.23 12.14
C GLN A 389 -9.62 10.58 12.41
N GLY A 390 -8.93 11.67 12.08
CA GLY A 390 -9.48 13.01 12.16
C GLY A 390 -10.40 13.32 10.97
N GLU A 391 -11.03 14.49 11.00
CA GLU A 391 -11.92 14.93 9.93
C GLU A 391 -11.17 15.29 8.64
N LYS A 392 -9.92 15.75 8.78
CA LYS A 392 -9.04 16.08 7.66
C LYS A 392 -8.17 14.87 7.31
N PRO A 393 -7.96 14.56 6.02
CA PRO A 393 -6.93 13.60 5.59
C PRO A 393 -5.58 13.91 6.24
N GLY A 394 -4.81 12.88 6.56
CA GLY A 394 -3.50 13.05 7.22
C GLY A 394 -3.57 13.52 8.67
N THR A 395 -4.74 13.49 9.32
CA THR A 395 -4.88 13.82 10.75
C THR A 395 -5.38 12.64 11.58
N VAL A 396 -4.85 12.49 12.80
CA VAL A 396 -5.24 11.44 13.75
C VAL A 396 -5.53 12.08 15.10
N VAL A 397 -6.73 11.86 15.62
CA VAL A 397 -7.12 12.35 16.94
C VAL A 397 -6.67 11.33 18.00
N ILE A 398 -5.93 11.81 19.00
CA ILE A 398 -5.48 11.03 20.15
C ILE A 398 -5.97 11.68 21.45
N ARG A 399 -6.48 10.87 22.39
CA ARG A 399 -6.82 11.35 23.73
C ARG A 399 -6.60 10.26 24.77
N PRO A 400 -6.20 10.60 26.01
CA PRO A 400 -6.23 9.64 27.09
C PRO A 400 -7.67 9.37 27.52
N ARG A 401 -7.96 8.14 27.90
CA ARG A 401 -9.26 7.83 28.50
C ARG A 401 -9.37 8.55 29.84
N SER A 402 -10.29 9.51 29.90
CA SER A 402 -10.42 10.40 31.05
C SER A 402 -10.94 9.68 32.28
N ARG A 403 -10.29 9.94 33.43
CA ARG A 403 -10.74 9.52 34.75
C ARG A 403 -10.45 10.63 35.76
N ARG A 404 -11.23 10.71 36.84
CA ARG A 404 -10.91 11.63 37.94
C ARG A 404 -9.58 11.24 38.56
N SER A 405 -8.66 12.21 38.66
CA SER A 405 -7.36 12.01 39.29
C SER A 405 -7.50 11.51 40.72
N ARG A 406 -6.77 10.44 41.05
CA ARG A 406 -6.84 9.74 42.35
C ARG A 406 -5.49 9.14 42.71
N ARG A 407 -5.25 8.96 44.02
CA ARG A 407 -4.03 8.31 44.52
C ARG A 407 -4.24 6.80 44.51
N GLU A 408 -3.52 6.10 43.65
CA GLU A 408 -3.62 4.66 43.46
C GLU A 408 -2.33 3.98 43.86
N TRP A 409 -2.44 2.74 44.36
CA TRP A 409 -1.29 1.90 44.58
C TRP A 409 -0.86 1.31 43.24
N ILE A 410 0.31 1.71 42.76
CA ILE A 410 0.87 1.22 41.50
C ILE A 410 2.23 0.57 41.74
N ARG A 411 2.63 -0.29 40.80
CA ARG A 411 3.92 -0.97 40.82
C ARG A 411 5.01 0.03 40.44
N ILE A 412 6.00 0.19 41.31
CA ILE A 412 7.18 1.00 41.05
C ILE A 412 8.36 0.07 40.82
N VAL A 413 9.07 0.28 39.71
CA VAL A 413 10.33 -0.40 39.42
C VAL A 413 11.46 0.33 40.13
N LEU A 414 12.23 -0.42 40.91
CA LEU A 414 13.39 0.05 41.65
C LEU A 414 14.64 -0.74 41.22
N PRO A 415 15.68 -0.07 40.69
CA PRO A 415 16.96 -0.71 40.45
C PRO A 415 17.72 -0.85 41.78
N VAL A 416 17.96 -2.09 42.22
CA VAL A 416 18.69 -2.39 43.47
C VAL A 416 19.85 -3.32 43.15
N GLN A 417 21.08 -2.89 43.43
CA GLN A 417 22.31 -3.67 43.19
C GLN A 417 22.44 -4.22 41.75
N GLY A 418 21.91 -3.50 40.76
CA GLY A 418 21.96 -3.91 39.35
C GLY A 418 20.87 -4.90 38.92
N GLN A 419 19.91 -5.20 39.79
CA GLN A 419 18.72 -6.00 39.49
C GLN A 419 17.45 -5.15 39.59
N LEU A 420 16.38 -5.60 38.92
CA LEU A 420 15.07 -5.00 39.07
C LEU A 420 14.35 -5.56 40.30
N THR A 421 13.85 -4.65 41.12
CA THR A 421 12.95 -4.96 42.22
C THR A 421 11.67 -4.16 42.08
N PHE A 422 10.59 -4.64 42.70
CA PHE A 422 9.28 -4.00 42.60
C PHE A 422 8.67 -3.77 43.97
N GLU A 423 7.96 -2.65 44.10
CA GLU A 423 7.14 -2.37 45.28
C GLU A 423 5.88 -1.56 44.92
N MET A 424 4.89 -1.61 45.79
CA MET A 424 3.68 -0.81 45.66
C MET A 424 3.89 0.56 46.29
N ARG A 425 3.69 1.65 45.54
CA ARG A 425 3.62 3.01 46.10
C ARG A 425 2.33 3.70 45.70
N LYS A 426 1.82 4.57 46.57
CA LYS A 426 0.72 5.48 46.22
C LYS A 426 1.24 6.58 45.29
N GLN A 427 0.75 6.60 44.07
CA GLN A 427 1.02 7.65 43.08
C GLN A 427 -0.27 8.35 42.68
N LEU A 428 -0.16 9.61 42.29
CA LEU A 428 -1.28 10.33 41.68
C LEU A 428 -1.40 9.87 40.23
N VAL A 429 -2.56 9.31 39.86
CA VAL A 429 -2.83 8.88 38.49
C VAL A 429 -3.97 9.73 37.94
N ALA A 430 -3.73 10.37 36.79
CA ALA A 430 -4.64 11.35 36.19
C ALA A 430 -5.56 10.77 35.11
N CYS A 431 -5.26 9.58 34.58
CA CYS A 431 -6.00 8.95 33.50
C CYS A 431 -6.49 7.55 33.87
N ASP A 432 -7.39 7.00 33.07
CA ASP A 432 -7.74 5.59 33.18
C ASP A 432 -6.59 4.70 32.68
N TYR A 433 -6.40 3.57 33.33
CA TYR A 433 -5.25 2.71 33.09
C TYR A 433 -5.61 1.24 33.30
N ASP A 434 -4.81 0.39 32.69
CA ASP A 434 -4.85 -1.04 32.86
C ASP A 434 -4.08 -1.44 34.14
N GLU A 435 -4.79 -2.04 35.09
CA GLU A 435 -4.24 -2.41 36.41
C GLU A 435 -3.15 -3.49 36.31
N LEU A 436 -3.13 -4.29 35.25
CA LEU A 436 -2.14 -5.33 35.05
C LEU A 436 -0.89 -4.76 34.38
N MET A 437 -1.04 -3.77 33.49
CA MET A 437 0.06 -3.17 32.75
C MET A 437 0.74 -2.00 33.44
N ILE A 438 0.07 -1.34 34.41
CA ILE A 438 0.61 -0.14 35.04
C ILE A 438 1.92 -0.40 35.80
N VAL A 439 2.93 0.38 35.45
CA VAL A 439 4.24 0.39 36.08
C VAL A 439 4.83 1.80 36.00
N ALA A 440 5.55 2.24 37.03
CA ALA A 440 6.25 3.52 37.00
C ALA A 440 7.72 3.38 37.38
N GLU A 441 8.53 4.21 36.74
CA GLU A 441 9.98 4.30 36.93
C GLU A 441 10.31 5.25 38.08
N SER A 442 11.24 4.86 38.96
CA SER A 442 11.65 5.66 40.12
C SER A 442 12.93 6.48 39.91
N ASP A 443 13.92 5.90 39.21
CA ASP A 443 15.23 6.51 38.96
C ASP A 443 15.67 6.22 37.51
N PRO A 444 15.48 7.17 36.58
CA PRO A 444 15.82 6.98 35.18
C PRO A 444 17.29 6.68 34.90
N GLN A 445 18.22 7.18 35.72
CA GLN A 445 19.65 6.98 35.49
C GLN A 445 20.06 5.57 35.92
N ALA A 446 19.62 5.14 37.09
CA ALA A 446 19.90 3.79 37.57
C ALA A 446 19.22 2.72 36.70
N MET A 447 18.02 3.00 36.16
CA MET A 447 17.35 2.11 35.21
C MET A 447 18.12 1.96 33.89
N LYS A 448 18.73 3.03 33.37
CA LYS A 448 19.60 2.96 32.19
C LYS A 448 20.77 1.99 32.40
N GLN A 449 21.35 1.98 33.61
CA GLN A 449 22.43 1.04 33.94
C GLN A 449 21.94 -0.40 34.00
N VAL A 450 20.75 -0.66 34.56
CA VAL A 450 20.18 -2.02 34.56
C VAL A 450 19.92 -2.50 33.13
N TRP A 451 19.31 -1.64 32.29
CA TRP A 451 19.08 -1.96 30.89
C TRP A 451 20.40 -2.28 30.15
N ALA A 452 21.43 -1.45 30.33
CA ALA A 452 22.75 -1.69 29.73
C ALA A 452 23.37 -3.02 30.20
N ASN A 453 23.31 -3.31 31.51
CA ASN A 453 23.84 -4.55 32.07
C ASN A 453 23.16 -5.80 31.50
N VAL A 454 21.83 -5.74 31.25
CA VAL A 454 21.07 -6.85 30.66
C VAL A 454 21.60 -7.16 29.25
N HIS A 455 21.82 -6.12 28.45
CA HIS A 455 22.26 -6.26 27.05
C HIS A 455 23.76 -6.60 26.94
N GLU A 456 24.63 -5.93 27.70
CA GLU A 456 26.08 -6.21 27.70
C GLU A 456 26.39 -7.64 28.16
N ARG A 457 25.61 -8.18 29.09
CA ARG A 457 25.75 -9.57 29.56
C ARG A 457 25.00 -10.59 28.71
N GLY A 458 24.18 -10.14 27.76
CA GLY A 458 23.33 -11.01 26.94
C GLY A 458 22.41 -11.90 27.78
N LEU A 459 21.74 -11.35 28.80
CA LEU A 459 20.83 -12.14 29.63
C LEU A 459 19.64 -12.63 28.80
N SER A 460 19.31 -13.92 28.91
CA SER A 460 18.16 -14.50 28.20
C SER A 460 16.83 -14.11 28.83
N LEU A 461 15.75 -14.21 28.04
CA LEU A 461 14.38 -13.99 28.51
C LEU A 461 14.06 -14.85 29.75
N GLY A 462 14.31 -16.16 29.71
CA GLY A 462 14.07 -17.05 30.85
C GLY A 462 14.85 -16.66 32.11
N ARG A 463 16.06 -16.11 31.97
CA ARG A 463 16.82 -15.59 33.13
C ARG A 463 16.15 -14.36 33.71
N LEU A 464 15.68 -13.43 32.88
CA LEU A 464 14.95 -12.25 33.34
C LEU A 464 13.62 -12.62 34.00
N VAL A 465 12.89 -13.58 33.44
CA VAL A 465 11.66 -14.11 34.04
C VAL A 465 11.95 -14.71 35.42
N THR A 466 13.03 -15.47 35.57
CA THR A 466 13.47 -16.02 36.86
C THR A 466 13.77 -14.93 37.90
N GLU A 467 14.34 -13.81 37.48
CA GLU A 467 14.68 -12.69 38.39
C GLU A 467 13.47 -11.79 38.71
N ILE A 468 12.59 -11.52 37.75
CA ILE A 468 11.49 -10.57 37.88
C ILE A 468 10.23 -11.21 38.45
N PHE A 469 9.93 -12.47 38.14
CA PHE A 469 8.71 -13.13 38.59
C PHE A 469 8.56 -13.13 40.12
N PRO A 470 9.58 -13.52 40.93
CA PRO A 470 9.47 -13.51 42.39
C PRO A 470 9.20 -12.10 42.96
N GLU A 471 9.77 -11.08 42.32
CA GLU A 471 9.62 -9.68 42.71
C GLU A 471 8.22 -9.14 42.44
N LEU A 472 7.51 -9.68 41.45
CA LEU A 472 6.09 -9.42 41.24
C LEU A 472 5.22 -10.26 42.18
N ALA A 473 5.57 -11.54 42.39
CA ALA A 473 4.81 -12.47 43.22
C ALA A 473 4.69 -11.96 44.67
N LYS A 474 5.75 -11.37 45.24
CA LYS A 474 5.72 -10.79 46.59
C LYS A 474 4.75 -9.62 46.78
N LEU A 475 4.28 -8.99 45.69
CA LEU A 475 3.29 -7.92 45.74
C LEU A 475 1.86 -8.45 45.83
N SER A 476 1.65 -9.74 45.58
CA SER A 476 0.38 -10.44 45.70
C SER A 476 0.35 -11.26 47.00
N PRO A 477 -0.69 -11.15 47.85
CA PRO A 477 -0.82 -11.99 49.03
C PRO A 477 -0.82 -13.50 48.73
N GLN A 478 -1.29 -13.89 47.55
CA GLN A 478 -1.36 -15.28 47.09
C GLN A 478 -0.11 -15.71 46.33
N GLY A 479 0.88 -14.83 46.14
CA GLY A 479 2.06 -15.12 45.32
C GLY A 479 1.76 -15.27 43.83
N THR A 480 0.60 -14.83 43.37
CA THR A 480 0.15 -14.93 41.97
C THR A 480 0.67 -13.76 41.14
N VAL A 481 1.07 -14.05 39.91
CA VAL A 481 1.50 -13.06 38.91
C VAL A 481 0.69 -13.27 37.63
N HIS A 482 0.05 -12.20 37.15
CA HIS A 482 -0.62 -12.24 35.85
C HIS A 482 0.41 -12.06 34.72
N ALA A 483 0.27 -12.80 33.63
CA ALA A 483 1.21 -12.76 32.51
C ALA A 483 1.35 -11.35 31.89
N ALA A 484 0.28 -10.55 31.80
CA ALA A 484 0.35 -9.16 31.36
C ALA A 484 1.24 -8.27 32.26
N SER A 485 1.19 -8.45 33.59
CA SER A 485 2.05 -7.71 34.51
C SER A 485 3.51 -8.10 34.36
N LEU A 486 3.78 -9.38 34.13
CA LEU A 486 5.12 -9.86 33.81
C LEU A 486 5.60 -9.29 32.47
N TYR A 487 4.75 -9.28 31.44
CA TYR A 487 5.05 -8.68 30.14
C TYR A 487 5.41 -7.21 30.25
N SER A 488 4.63 -6.41 30.99
CA SER A 488 4.93 -5.00 31.23
C SER A 488 6.26 -4.82 31.96
N ALA A 489 6.52 -5.64 32.99
CA ALA A 489 7.75 -5.60 33.79
C ALA A 489 9.01 -6.00 33.00
N ILE A 490 8.93 -7.04 32.16
CA ILE A 490 10.04 -7.49 31.32
C ILE A 490 10.39 -6.42 30.28
N ASN A 491 9.38 -5.80 29.66
CA ASN A 491 9.57 -4.74 28.66
C ASN A 491 10.21 -3.45 29.22
N VAL A 492 10.43 -3.36 30.54
CA VAL A 492 11.27 -2.32 31.15
C VAL A 492 12.75 -2.51 30.80
N VAL A 493 13.21 -3.75 30.65
CA VAL A 493 14.64 -4.10 30.48
C VAL A 493 14.96 -4.89 29.24
N MET A 494 13.97 -5.49 28.58
CA MET A 494 14.14 -6.23 27.33
C MET A 494 12.88 -6.10 26.49
N ARG A 495 13.01 -5.61 25.25
CA ARG A 495 11.88 -5.58 24.31
C ARG A 495 11.52 -7.02 23.93
N THR A 496 10.29 -7.44 24.20
CA THR A 496 9.75 -8.73 23.74
C THR A 496 8.24 -8.65 23.55
N PRO A 497 7.67 -9.24 22.49
CA PRO A 497 6.23 -9.44 22.39
C PRO A 497 5.72 -10.46 23.43
N PRO A 498 4.39 -10.58 23.62
CA PRO A 498 3.80 -11.51 24.57
C PRO A 498 4.10 -12.99 24.28
N GLY A 499 4.05 -13.42 23.01
CA GLY A 499 4.20 -14.83 22.60
C GLY A 499 5.41 -15.57 23.21
N PRO A 500 6.66 -15.10 22.98
CA PRO A 500 7.85 -15.74 23.56
C PRO A 500 7.84 -15.81 25.08
N LEU A 501 7.32 -14.79 25.76
CA LEU A 501 7.19 -14.76 27.22
C LEU A 501 6.19 -15.81 27.71
N LEU A 502 5.05 -15.91 27.04
CA LEU A 502 4.02 -16.90 27.36
C LEU A 502 4.55 -18.32 27.14
N ALA A 503 5.31 -18.55 26.06
CA ALA A 503 5.94 -19.83 25.79
C ALA A 503 6.98 -20.21 26.84
N GLU A 504 7.79 -19.25 27.33
CA GLU A 504 8.75 -19.49 28.42
C GLU A 504 8.05 -19.94 29.70
N LEU A 505 6.89 -19.36 30.05
CA LEU A 505 6.10 -19.79 31.21
C LEU A 505 5.57 -21.22 31.07
N VAL A 506 5.18 -21.63 29.85
CA VAL A 506 4.70 -23.00 29.57
C VAL A 506 5.86 -24.01 29.60
N ALA A 507 7.01 -23.65 29.03
CA ALA A 507 8.14 -24.57 28.88
C ALA A 507 8.86 -24.85 30.20
N ASN A 508 8.73 -23.98 31.20
CA ASN A 508 9.48 -24.06 32.44
C ASN A 508 8.60 -24.54 33.61
N GLU A 509 8.89 -25.74 34.12
CA GLU A 509 8.15 -26.41 35.21
C GLU A 509 8.13 -25.62 36.54
N THR A 510 8.96 -24.59 36.67
CA THR A 510 8.97 -23.69 37.83
C THR A 510 7.68 -22.88 37.93
N TYR A 511 6.95 -22.67 36.84
CA TYR A 511 5.73 -21.86 36.82
C TYR A 511 4.50 -22.74 36.66
N VAL A 512 3.52 -22.57 37.55
CA VAL A 512 2.27 -23.33 37.53
C VAL A 512 1.12 -22.39 37.16
N PRO A 513 0.32 -22.69 36.11
CA PRO A 513 -0.85 -21.90 35.78
C PRO A 513 -1.95 -22.11 36.81
N VAL A 514 -2.63 -21.03 37.22
CA VAL A 514 -3.77 -21.08 38.15
C VAL A 514 -5.10 -20.64 37.51
N GLY A 515 -5.11 -20.38 36.20
CA GLY A 515 -6.27 -19.93 35.42
C GLY A 515 -6.25 -18.43 35.13
N ASP A 516 -7.01 -17.98 34.11
CA ASP A 516 -7.11 -16.58 33.69
C ASP A 516 -5.74 -15.90 33.49
N ASN A 517 -4.79 -16.62 32.89
CA ASN A 517 -3.40 -16.17 32.68
C ASN A 517 -2.62 -15.78 33.96
N TYR A 518 -3.06 -16.22 35.14
CA TYR A 518 -2.28 -16.13 36.38
C TYR A 518 -1.37 -17.35 36.57
N TRP A 519 -0.21 -17.09 37.18
CA TRP A 519 0.84 -18.08 37.42
C TRP A 519 1.37 -17.96 38.86
N VAL A 520 1.87 -19.05 39.40
CA VAL A 520 2.58 -19.10 40.70
C VAL A 520 3.90 -19.85 40.55
N LEU A 521 4.83 -19.62 41.48
CA LEU A 521 6.04 -20.46 41.58
C LEU A 521 5.68 -21.84 42.13
N HIS A 522 6.23 -22.87 41.53
CA HIS A 522 6.16 -24.24 42.03
C HIS A 522 6.99 -24.36 43.32
N SER A 523 6.30 -24.43 44.46
CA SER A 523 6.94 -24.75 45.73
C SER A 523 7.26 -26.24 45.76
N SER A 524 8.53 -26.62 45.53
CA SER A 524 8.96 -28.00 45.82
C SER A 524 8.77 -28.29 47.31
N PRO A 525 8.16 -29.42 47.72
CA PRO A 525 7.96 -29.76 49.13
C PRO A 525 9.25 -29.98 49.94
N ASP A 526 10.41 -30.10 49.29
CA ASP A 526 11.69 -30.39 49.94
C ASP A 526 12.59 -29.15 49.95
N GLY A 527 12.52 -28.39 51.05
CA GLY A 527 13.31 -27.18 51.25
C GLY A 527 13.36 -26.71 52.71
N PHE A 528 13.80 -27.58 53.61
CA PHE A 528 14.39 -27.24 54.91
C PHE A 528 15.70 -28.01 55.10
#